data_AF-A0A520BI33-F1
#
_entry.id   AF-A0A520BI33-F1
#
_cell.length_a   1.000
_cell.length_b   1.000
_cell.length_c   1.000
_cell.angle_alpha   90.00
_cell.angle_beta   90.00
_cell.angle_gamma   90.00
#
_symmetry.space_group_name_H-M   'P 1'
#
loop_
_entity.id
_entity.type
_entity.pdbx_description
1 polymer ?
#
loop_
_entity_poly.entity_id
_entity_poly.type
_entity_poly.pdbx_seq_one_letter_code
_entity_poly.pdbx_strand_id
1 'polypeptide(L)'
;MTKITDSTESDLGVGKFSISYYVLPDYFCIGTDEDFFYVPMTPILAQKIADLAKCNLPTKRMVDQIYKNATIKLEPKPIPPTKAMTTVPVFIAHTEMVKMQLKDFELAHKNGSLTAGHKKDIIISNRIYGEKTPRVVIYGWHKLDGKPIQPIYNKHTNTWTDYSHGVRLVQKNVIINENDIEIRTTLKKLLSGLKSYLISDEGKIEKPSYPATKY
;
A
#
# COMPACT_ATOMS: atom_id res chain seq x y z
N MET A 1 4.04 -13.26 -3.34
CA MET A 1 4.55 -11.86 -3.38
C MET A 1 5.02 -11.59 -4.80
N THR A 2 4.73 -10.42 -5.35
CA THR A 2 5.07 -10.01 -6.72
C THR A 2 6.21 -9.00 -6.69
N LYS A 3 7.19 -9.14 -7.59
CA LYS A 3 8.32 -8.21 -7.71
C LYS A 3 7.87 -6.95 -8.45
N ILE A 4 8.13 -5.78 -7.87
CA ILE A 4 8.06 -4.48 -8.54
C ILE A 4 9.48 -4.04 -8.83
N THR A 5 9.75 -3.60 -10.05
CA THR A 5 11.00 -2.91 -10.41
C THR A 5 10.64 -1.55 -10.97
N ASP A 6 11.19 -0.49 -10.40
CA ASP A 6 11.05 0.88 -10.93
C ASP A 6 12.45 1.45 -11.17
N SER A 7 12.63 2.00 -12.36
CA SER A 7 13.90 2.60 -12.80
C SER A 7 13.74 4.11 -12.85
N THR A 8 14.66 4.83 -12.25
CA THR A 8 14.75 6.29 -12.35
C THR A 8 16.09 6.63 -12.98
N GLU A 9 16.07 7.20 -14.17
CA GLU A 9 17.22 7.95 -14.68
C GLU A 9 17.26 9.27 -13.90
N SER A 10 18.37 9.57 -13.23
CA SER A 10 18.50 10.88 -12.61
C SER A 10 18.76 11.92 -13.70
N ASP A 11 17.93 12.96 -13.78
CA ASP A 11 18.14 14.13 -14.66
C ASP A 11 19.44 14.91 -14.34
N LEU A 12 20.16 14.52 -13.29
CA LEU A 12 21.42 15.14 -12.83
C LEU A 12 22.68 14.47 -13.39
N GLY A 13 22.56 13.48 -14.29
CA GLY A 13 23.72 12.79 -14.88
C GLY A 13 24.51 11.89 -13.90
N VAL A 14 23.96 11.63 -12.71
CA VAL A 14 24.60 10.84 -11.65
C VAL A 14 24.04 9.42 -11.65
N GLY A 15 24.33 8.64 -12.69
CA GLY A 15 24.11 7.19 -12.71
C GLY A 15 22.67 6.69 -12.92
N LYS A 16 22.55 5.43 -13.36
CA LYS A 16 21.29 4.71 -13.53
C LYS A 16 20.91 4.02 -12.23
N PHE A 17 19.74 4.35 -11.69
CA PHE A 17 19.18 3.68 -10.51
C PHE A 17 17.95 2.87 -10.86
N SER A 18 17.84 1.66 -10.31
CA SER A 18 16.57 0.97 -10.19
C SER A 18 16.38 0.44 -8.78
N ILE A 19 15.14 0.33 -8.35
CA ILE A 19 14.78 -0.35 -7.12
C ILE A 19 13.86 -1.51 -7.42
N SER A 20 14.14 -2.66 -6.78
CA SER A 20 13.26 -3.81 -6.74
C SER A 20 12.81 -4.12 -5.31
N TYR A 21 11.52 -4.40 -5.16
CA TYR A 21 10.92 -4.86 -3.90
C TYR A 21 9.79 -5.83 -4.19
N TYR A 22 9.41 -6.61 -3.18
CA TYR A 22 8.30 -7.57 -3.28
C TYR A 22 7.10 -7.06 -2.49
N VAL A 23 5.91 -7.27 -3.04
CA VAL A 23 4.63 -6.83 -2.45
C VAL A 23 3.61 -7.96 -2.48
N LEU A 24 2.61 -7.94 -1.61
CA LEU A 24 1.45 -8.81 -1.79
C LEU A 24 0.79 -8.53 -3.15
N PRO A 25 0.41 -9.60 -3.90
CA PRO A 25 -0.21 -9.44 -5.22
C PRO A 25 -1.56 -8.72 -5.13
N ASP A 26 -2.23 -8.79 -3.99
CA ASP A 26 -3.47 -8.06 -3.72
C ASP A 26 -3.46 -7.51 -2.28
N TYR A 27 -4.50 -6.78 -1.86
CA TYR A 27 -4.66 -6.37 -0.48
C TYR A 27 -4.86 -7.57 0.44
N PHE A 28 -4.43 -7.41 1.69
CA PHE A 28 -4.59 -8.41 2.73
C PHE A 28 -6.06 -8.84 2.87
N CYS A 29 -6.29 -10.14 2.75
CA CYS A 29 -7.58 -10.78 2.92
C CYS A 29 -7.46 -12.02 3.81
N ILE A 30 -8.59 -12.51 4.30
CA ILE A 30 -8.70 -13.77 5.04
C ILE A 30 -9.74 -14.63 4.32
N GLY A 31 -9.44 -15.92 4.12
CA GLY A 31 -10.34 -16.88 3.50
C GLY A 31 -9.63 -17.79 2.49
N THR A 32 -10.39 -18.33 1.55
CA THR A 32 -9.91 -19.16 0.43
C THR A 32 -9.97 -18.37 -0.88
N ASP A 33 -9.47 -18.95 -1.97
CA ASP A 33 -9.53 -18.33 -3.30
C ASP A 33 -10.97 -18.10 -3.79
N GLU A 34 -11.90 -18.95 -3.36
CA GLU A 34 -13.34 -18.85 -3.68
C GLU A 34 -14.11 -17.96 -2.70
N ASP A 35 -13.72 -17.91 -1.43
CA ASP A 35 -14.40 -17.15 -0.40
C ASP A 35 -13.41 -16.44 0.52
N PHE A 36 -13.05 -15.23 0.13
CA PHE A 36 -12.21 -14.33 0.91
C PHE A 36 -12.92 -13.03 1.27
N PHE A 37 -12.40 -12.41 2.32
CA PHE A 37 -12.82 -11.11 2.82
C PHE A 37 -11.61 -10.17 2.89
N TYR A 38 -11.65 -9.05 2.17
CA TYR A 38 -10.66 -7.99 2.38
C TYR A 38 -10.89 -7.40 3.77
N VAL A 39 -9.82 -7.27 4.56
CA VAL A 39 -9.91 -6.86 5.97
C VAL A 39 -9.50 -5.40 6.13
N PRO A 40 -10.43 -4.43 6.11
CA PRO A 40 -10.18 -3.11 6.65
C PRO A 40 -9.66 -3.22 8.09
N MET A 41 -8.62 -2.47 8.39
CA MET A 41 -8.05 -2.45 9.74
C MET A 41 -7.49 -1.08 10.08
N THR A 42 -7.24 -0.87 11.37
CA THR A 42 -6.56 0.32 11.86
C THR A 42 -5.09 0.27 11.42
N PRO A 43 -4.41 1.42 11.28
CA PRO A 43 -2.98 1.43 11.01
C PRO A 43 -2.14 0.70 12.06
N ILE A 44 -2.61 0.65 13.31
CA ILE A 44 -1.92 -0.07 14.39
C ILE A 44 -1.96 -1.57 14.14
N LEU A 45 -3.13 -2.12 13.79
CA LEU A 45 -3.26 -3.54 13.47
C LEU A 45 -2.48 -3.89 12.19
N ALA A 46 -2.55 -3.03 11.17
CA ALA A 46 -1.77 -3.17 9.95
C ALA A 46 -0.26 -3.22 10.23
N GLN A 47 0.25 -2.34 11.10
CA GLN A 47 1.65 -2.33 11.50
C GLN A 47 2.03 -3.60 12.27
N LYS A 48 1.19 -4.07 13.21
CA LYS A 48 1.43 -5.32 13.95
C LYS A 48 1.51 -6.53 13.01
N ILE A 49 0.59 -6.62 12.05
CA ILE A 49 0.61 -7.69 11.03
C ILE A 49 1.87 -7.59 10.18
N ALA A 50 2.24 -6.38 9.73
CA ALA A 50 3.45 -6.17 8.95
C ALA A 50 4.70 -6.61 9.74
N ASP A 51 4.81 -6.26 11.02
CA ASP A 51 5.95 -6.64 11.85
C ASP A 51 6.02 -8.17 12.06
N LEU A 52 4.89 -8.83 12.35
CA LEU A 52 4.79 -10.28 12.47
C LEU A 52 5.18 -11.01 11.17
N ALA A 53 4.73 -10.48 10.03
CA ALA A 53 5.03 -11.00 8.70
C ALA A 53 6.44 -10.59 8.19
N LYS A 54 7.25 -9.89 9.00
CA LYS A 54 8.56 -9.34 8.60
C LYS A 54 8.46 -8.50 7.31
N CYS A 55 7.42 -7.70 7.21
CA CYS A 55 7.06 -6.80 6.13
C CYS A 55 6.98 -5.34 6.62
N ASN A 56 6.58 -4.44 5.72
CA ASN A 56 6.28 -3.03 5.98
C ASN A 56 4.99 -2.64 5.24
N LEU A 57 4.52 -1.43 5.51
CA LEU A 57 3.47 -0.76 4.74
C LEU A 57 4.11 0.11 3.63
N PRO A 58 3.42 0.37 2.50
CA PRO A 58 3.99 1.12 1.38
C PRO A 58 4.01 2.62 1.67
N THR A 59 4.82 3.38 0.95
CA THR A 59 4.66 4.85 0.85
C THR A 59 3.71 5.21 -0.29
N LYS A 60 3.33 6.49 -0.41
CA LYS A 60 2.61 7.01 -1.59
C LYS A 60 3.26 6.56 -2.91
N ARG A 61 4.57 6.79 -3.06
CA ARG A 61 5.32 6.47 -4.29
C ARG A 61 5.25 4.99 -4.62
N MET A 62 5.35 4.13 -3.60
CA MET A 62 5.23 2.68 -3.80
C MET A 62 3.82 2.30 -4.24
N VAL A 63 2.77 2.89 -3.67
CA VAL A 63 1.39 2.65 -4.12
C VAL A 63 1.23 3.02 -5.60
N ASP A 64 1.79 4.17 -6.02
CA ASP A 64 1.77 4.59 -7.44
C ASP A 64 2.55 3.61 -8.34
N GLN A 65 3.73 3.15 -7.91
CA GLN A 65 4.53 2.13 -8.62
C GLN A 65 3.81 0.78 -8.72
N ILE A 66 3.15 0.35 -7.64
CA ILE A 66 2.36 -0.88 -7.59
C ILE A 66 1.20 -0.80 -8.59
N TYR A 67 0.44 0.30 -8.59
CA TYR A 67 -0.64 0.49 -9.54
C TYR A 67 -0.16 0.50 -10.99
N LYS A 68 0.94 1.21 -11.27
CA LYS A 68 1.56 1.25 -12.61
C LYS A 68 1.88 -0.16 -13.12
N ASN A 69 2.49 -0.99 -12.28
CA ASN A 69 2.91 -2.36 -12.60
C ASN A 69 1.78 -3.41 -12.48
N ALA A 70 0.62 -3.06 -11.93
CA ALA A 70 -0.50 -4.00 -11.79
C ALA A 70 -1.03 -4.44 -13.16
N THR A 71 -1.20 -5.75 -13.33
CA THR A 71 -1.82 -6.33 -14.54
C THR A 71 -3.34 -6.32 -14.45
N ILE A 72 -3.88 -6.44 -13.23
CA ILE A 72 -5.32 -6.28 -12.95
C ILE A 72 -5.51 -4.90 -12.30
N LYS A 73 -6.18 -4.00 -13.01
CA LYS A 73 -6.52 -2.65 -12.53
C LYS A 73 -8.04 -2.57 -12.37
N LEU A 74 -8.49 -2.45 -11.13
CA LEU A 74 -9.91 -2.38 -10.80
C LEU A 74 -10.31 -0.94 -10.53
N GLU A 75 -11.48 -0.53 -10.99
CA GLU A 75 -11.97 0.83 -10.77
C GLU A 75 -12.47 0.99 -9.32
N PRO A 76 -12.28 2.19 -8.71
CA PRO A 76 -12.87 2.49 -7.42
C PRO A 76 -14.39 2.29 -7.40
N LYS A 77 -14.90 1.68 -6.32
CA LYS A 77 -16.34 1.53 -6.07
C LYS A 77 -16.74 2.14 -4.73
N PRO A 78 -16.83 3.48 -4.62
CA PRO A 78 -17.20 4.12 -3.38
C PRO A 78 -18.65 3.82 -2.98
N ILE A 79 -18.84 3.52 -1.69
CA ILE A 79 -20.15 3.47 -1.05
C ILE A 79 -20.39 4.84 -0.38
N PRO A 80 -21.54 5.50 -0.60
CA PRO A 80 -21.85 6.78 0.03
C PRO A 80 -21.64 6.77 1.56
N PRO A 81 -21.12 7.85 2.14
CA PRO A 81 -20.78 7.87 3.56
C PRO A 81 -22.03 7.80 4.44
N THR A 82 -22.08 6.78 5.30
CA THR A 82 -23.07 6.64 6.37
C THR A 82 -22.40 6.20 7.67
N LYS A 83 -23.13 6.24 8.80
CA LYS A 83 -22.62 5.71 10.08
C LYS A 83 -22.27 4.21 10.01
N ALA A 84 -22.83 3.47 9.06
CA ALA A 84 -22.56 2.05 8.88
C ALA A 84 -21.23 1.76 8.16
N MET A 85 -20.52 2.76 7.64
CA MET A 85 -19.32 2.56 6.81
C MET A 85 -18.16 1.87 7.53
N THR A 86 -18.20 1.81 8.86
CA THR A 86 -17.21 1.18 9.75
C THR A 86 -17.66 -0.21 10.23
N THR A 87 -18.74 -0.75 9.69
CA THR A 87 -19.34 -2.03 10.12
C THR A 87 -19.00 -3.16 9.16
N VAL A 88 -18.93 -4.38 9.70
CA VAL A 88 -18.65 -5.61 8.92
C VAL A 88 -19.60 -5.80 7.72
N PRO A 89 -20.93 -5.56 7.83
CA PRO A 89 -21.81 -5.65 6.66
C PRO A 89 -21.39 -4.76 5.48
N VAL A 90 -20.92 -3.54 5.74
CA VAL A 90 -20.45 -2.65 4.65
C VAL A 90 -19.09 -3.11 4.11
N PHE A 91 -18.24 -3.69 4.96
CA PHE A 91 -16.97 -4.28 4.52
C PHE A 91 -17.21 -5.47 3.59
N ILE A 92 -18.20 -6.33 3.91
CA ILE A 92 -18.63 -7.45 3.06
C ILE A 92 -19.20 -6.92 1.75
N ALA A 93 -20.14 -5.96 1.82
CA ALA A 93 -20.74 -5.37 0.63
C ALA A 93 -19.69 -4.82 -0.35
N HIS A 94 -18.69 -4.09 0.15
CA HIS A 94 -17.60 -3.61 -0.71
C HIS A 94 -16.70 -4.74 -1.22
N THR A 95 -16.48 -5.80 -0.44
CA THR A 95 -15.73 -6.98 -0.91
C THR A 95 -16.45 -7.63 -2.09
N GLU A 96 -17.77 -7.81 -2.00
CA GLU A 96 -18.57 -8.37 -3.10
C GLU A 96 -18.55 -7.47 -4.33
N MET A 97 -18.61 -6.14 -4.17
CA MET A 97 -18.43 -5.21 -5.30
C MET A 97 -17.07 -5.37 -5.99
N VAL A 98 -16.00 -5.65 -5.25
CA VAL A 98 -14.67 -5.91 -5.82
C VAL A 98 -14.60 -7.28 -6.49
N LYS A 99 -15.13 -8.34 -5.85
CA LYS A 99 -15.22 -9.68 -6.44
C LYS A 99 -15.98 -9.68 -7.77
N MET A 100 -17.05 -8.87 -7.88
CA MET A 100 -17.76 -8.69 -9.14
C MET A 100 -16.89 -8.11 -10.25
N GLN A 101 -15.96 -7.20 -9.94
CA GLN A 101 -15.00 -6.69 -10.92
C GLN A 101 -13.91 -7.71 -11.27
N LEU A 102 -13.58 -8.62 -10.35
CA LEU A 102 -12.57 -9.66 -10.56
C LEU A 102 -13.04 -10.81 -11.44
N LYS A 103 -14.34 -10.95 -11.73
CA LYS A 103 -14.89 -12.05 -12.53
C LYS A 103 -14.20 -12.19 -13.89
N ASP A 104 -13.93 -11.08 -14.56
CA ASP A 104 -13.26 -11.08 -15.88
C ASP A 104 -11.76 -11.43 -15.79
N PHE A 105 -11.21 -11.51 -14.57
CA PHE A 105 -9.79 -11.75 -14.28
C PHE A 105 -9.56 -12.96 -13.38
N GLU A 106 -10.57 -13.81 -13.13
CA GLU A 106 -10.56 -14.83 -12.07
C GLU A 106 -9.31 -15.72 -12.13
N LEU A 107 -9.01 -16.28 -13.31
CA LEU A 107 -7.83 -17.14 -13.49
C LEU A 107 -6.52 -16.38 -13.20
N ALA A 108 -6.40 -15.14 -13.67
CA ALA A 108 -5.22 -14.33 -13.46
C ALA A 108 -5.05 -13.95 -11.98
N HIS A 109 -6.15 -13.61 -11.30
CA HIS A 109 -6.18 -13.25 -9.88
C HIS A 109 -5.80 -14.44 -8.99
N LYS A 110 -6.39 -15.62 -9.21
CA LYS A 110 -6.05 -16.86 -8.48
C LYS A 110 -4.58 -17.26 -8.67
N ASN A 111 -4.02 -17.00 -9.84
CA ASN A 111 -2.58 -17.19 -10.11
C ASN A 111 -1.67 -16.10 -9.51
N GLY A 112 -2.21 -15.17 -8.72
CA GLY A 112 -1.44 -14.14 -8.02
C GLY A 112 -1.04 -12.94 -8.89
N SER A 113 -1.80 -12.65 -9.96
CA SER A 113 -1.60 -11.43 -10.74
C SER A 113 -1.74 -10.18 -9.88
N LEU A 114 -0.83 -9.22 -10.07
CA LEU A 114 -0.81 -8.01 -9.28
C LEU A 114 -2.07 -7.18 -9.53
N THR A 115 -2.88 -7.04 -8.49
CA THR A 115 -4.18 -6.39 -8.48
C THR A 115 -4.13 -5.11 -7.66
N ALA A 116 -4.59 -4.00 -8.24
CA ALA A 116 -4.56 -2.68 -7.60
C ALA A 116 -5.76 -1.81 -8.00
N GLY A 117 -5.87 -0.64 -7.38
CA GLY A 117 -6.84 0.39 -7.75
C GLY A 117 -8.14 0.41 -6.94
N HIS A 118 -8.45 -0.63 -6.17
CA HIS A 118 -9.76 -0.81 -5.55
C HIS A 118 -9.85 -0.52 -4.03
N LYS A 119 -8.78 -0.10 -3.37
CA LYS A 119 -8.80 0.38 -1.98
C LYS A 119 -7.92 1.63 -1.81
N LYS A 120 -8.08 2.31 -0.67
CA LYS A 120 -7.13 3.30 -0.15
C LYS A 120 -6.08 2.56 0.67
N ASP A 121 -4.83 2.63 0.25
CA ASP A 121 -3.71 2.04 0.98
C ASP A 121 -3.47 2.83 2.28
N ILE A 122 -3.29 2.10 3.39
CA ILE A 122 -2.65 2.65 4.59
C ILE A 122 -1.16 2.78 4.31
N ILE A 123 -0.63 3.99 4.34
CA ILE A 123 0.74 4.28 3.94
C ILE A 123 1.65 4.70 5.09
N ILE A 124 2.95 4.51 4.90
CA ILE A 124 4.02 5.16 5.65
C ILE A 124 4.25 6.57 5.09
N SER A 125 4.27 7.56 5.97
CA SER A 125 4.37 8.98 5.64
C SER A 125 4.93 9.78 6.82
N ASN A 126 5.56 10.93 6.57
CA ASN A 126 5.97 11.85 7.64
C ASN A 126 4.75 12.41 8.40
N ARG A 127 3.57 12.41 7.77
CA ARG A 127 2.31 12.86 8.37
C ARG A 127 1.79 11.99 9.51
N ILE A 128 2.37 10.81 9.73
CA ILE A 128 2.03 9.94 10.89
C ILE A 128 2.33 10.65 12.21
N TYR A 129 3.43 11.43 12.25
CA TYR A 129 3.95 12.07 13.47
C TYR A 129 3.82 13.60 13.47
N GLY A 130 3.17 14.19 12.46
CA GLY A 130 3.04 15.64 12.32
C GLY A 130 1.87 16.26 13.08
N GLU A 131 0.93 15.44 13.57
CA GLU A 131 -0.31 15.89 14.20
C GLU A 131 -0.26 15.71 15.72
N LYS A 132 -0.99 16.57 16.47
CA LYS A 132 -1.08 16.47 17.94
C LYS A 132 -1.68 15.16 18.42
N THR A 133 -2.60 14.58 17.65
CA THR A 133 -3.24 13.31 17.95
C THR A 133 -2.86 12.26 16.92
N PRO A 134 -2.75 10.98 17.29
CA PRO A 134 -2.41 9.92 16.35
C PRO A 134 -3.41 9.78 15.19
N ARG A 135 -2.89 9.72 13.96
CA ARG A 135 -3.69 9.63 12.73
C ARG A 135 -3.36 8.39 11.92
N VAL A 136 -4.33 7.93 11.12
CA VAL A 136 -4.06 7.07 9.97
C VAL A 136 -3.70 7.94 8.78
N VAL A 137 -2.72 7.54 7.97
CA VAL A 137 -2.43 8.17 6.68
C VAL A 137 -2.86 7.21 5.57
N ILE A 138 -3.80 7.66 4.73
CA ILE A 138 -4.33 6.88 3.61
C ILE A 138 -4.10 7.59 2.28
N TYR A 139 -3.93 6.81 1.22
CA TYR A 139 -3.70 7.30 -0.14
C TYR A 139 -4.15 6.26 -1.18
N GLY A 140 -4.49 6.70 -2.40
CA GLY A 140 -4.64 5.83 -3.56
C GLY A 140 -6.07 5.72 -4.05
N TRP A 141 -6.57 4.48 -4.19
CA TRP A 141 -7.86 4.18 -4.82
C TRP A 141 -7.88 4.74 -6.25
N HIS A 142 -6.97 4.23 -7.07
CA HIS A 142 -6.67 4.74 -8.40
C HIS A 142 -7.74 4.37 -9.42
N LYS A 143 -8.24 5.35 -10.16
CA LYS A 143 -9.03 5.12 -11.37
C LYS A 143 -8.18 4.46 -12.44
N LEU A 144 -8.82 3.92 -13.49
CA LEU A 144 -8.15 3.23 -14.61
C LEU A 144 -7.08 4.09 -15.29
N ASP A 145 -7.26 5.41 -15.34
CA ASP A 145 -6.28 6.39 -15.85
C ASP A 145 -5.06 6.62 -14.92
N GLY A 146 -4.98 5.93 -13.79
CA GLY A 146 -3.92 6.04 -12.79
C GLY A 146 -4.05 7.23 -11.86
N LYS A 147 -5.11 8.02 -11.94
CA LYS A 147 -5.32 9.13 -11.00
C LYS A 147 -5.94 8.59 -9.69
N PRO A 148 -5.34 8.85 -8.52
CA PRO A 148 -5.92 8.48 -7.23
C PRO A 148 -7.17 9.33 -6.95
N ILE A 149 -8.26 8.72 -6.48
CA ILE A 149 -9.40 9.50 -5.94
C ILE A 149 -9.17 9.89 -4.48
N GLN A 150 -8.26 9.21 -3.79
CA GLN A 150 -7.84 9.54 -2.44
C GLN A 150 -6.44 10.19 -2.44
N PRO A 151 -6.34 11.54 -2.31
CA PRO A 151 -5.06 12.18 -2.03
C PRO A 151 -4.54 11.76 -0.65
N ILE A 152 -3.27 12.08 -0.32
CA ILE A 152 -2.74 11.82 1.02
C ILE A 152 -3.63 12.51 2.05
N TYR A 153 -4.20 11.70 2.94
CA TYR A 153 -5.16 12.16 3.93
C TYR A 153 -4.85 11.59 5.31
N ASN A 154 -4.78 12.48 6.31
CA ASN A 154 -4.47 12.15 7.69
C ASN A 154 -5.46 12.74 8.71
N LYS A 155 -6.69 13.10 8.31
CA LYS A 155 -7.65 13.71 9.25
C LYS A 155 -8.41 12.70 10.11
N HIS A 156 -8.39 11.41 9.76
CA HIS A 156 -8.97 10.34 10.58
C HIS A 156 -8.05 9.95 11.73
N THR A 157 -8.62 9.58 12.89
CA THR A 157 -7.84 9.05 14.02
C THR A 157 -7.17 7.73 13.64
N ASN A 158 -6.13 7.34 14.36
CA ASN A 158 -5.50 6.02 14.19
C ASN A 158 -6.39 4.83 14.61
N THR A 159 -7.56 5.09 15.20
CA THR A 159 -8.59 4.09 15.51
C THR A 159 -9.70 4.02 14.46
N TRP A 160 -9.70 4.91 13.48
CA TRP A 160 -10.67 4.89 12.39
C TRP A 160 -10.39 3.74 11.43
N THR A 161 -11.44 3.07 10.99
CA THR A 161 -11.40 2.06 9.94
C THR A 161 -12.75 2.02 9.26
N ASP A 162 -12.75 2.21 7.94
CA ASP A 162 -13.93 2.04 7.10
C ASP A 162 -13.64 1.05 5.97
N TYR A 163 -14.70 0.68 5.23
CA TYR A 163 -14.64 -0.32 4.16
C TYR A 163 -13.55 -0.06 3.10
N SER A 164 -13.13 1.19 2.94
CA SER A 164 -12.22 1.61 1.87
C SER A 164 -10.75 1.41 2.19
N HIS A 165 -10.40 1.14 3.45
CA HIS A 165 -9.03 0.86 3.86
C HIS A 165 -8.53 -0.47 3.27
N GLY A 166 -7.33 -0.44 2.70
CA GLY A 166 -6.59 -1.60 2.22
C GLY A 166 -5.21 -1.67 2.86
N VAL A 167 -4.76 -2.89 3.17
CA VAL A 167 -3.42 -3.15 3.68
C VAL A 167 -2.64 -3.92 2.65
N ARG A 168 -1.49 -3.39 2.27
CA ARG A 168 -0.61 -3.99 1.27
C ARG A 168 0.76 -4.21 1.90
N LEU A 169 1.14 -5.48 2.09
CA LEU A 169 2.41 -5.79 2.74
C LEU A 169 3.54 -5.74 1.71
N VAL A 170 4.60 -5.03 2.06
CA VAL A 170 5.84 -4.91 1.29
C VAL A 170 6.93 -5.65 2.05
N GLN A 171 7.70 -6.51 1.38
CA GLN A 171 8.78 -7.26 2.01
C GLN A 171 9.80 -6.31 2.67
N LYS A 172 10.39 -6.74 3.79
CA LYS A 172 11.41 -5.96 4.49
C LYS A 172 12.63 -5.61 3.64
N ASN A 173 13.09 -6.55 2.83
CA ASN A 173 14.31 -6.40 2.05
C ASN A 173 14.00 -5.80 0.68
N VAL A 174 14.86 -4.89 0.24
CA VAL A 174 14.80 -4.24 -1.07
C VAL A 174 16.18 -4.29 -1.71
N ILE A 175 16.18 -4.24 -3.04
CA ILE A 175 17.38 -4.28 -3.86
C ILE A 175 17.46 -2.97 -4.64
N ILE A 176 18.58 -2.27 -4.56
CA ILE A 176 18.87 -1.09 -5.36
C ILE A 176 19.96 -1.50 -6.35
N ASN A 177 19.75 -1.28 -7.63
CA ASN A 177 20.83 -1.36 -8.61
C ASN A 177 21.30 0.05 -8.94
N GLU A 178 22.59 0.30 -8.77
CA GLU A 178 23.26 1.57 -9.05
C GLU A 178 24.40 1.30 -10.01
N ASN A 179 24.25 1.71 -11.28
CA ASN A 179 25.26 1.45 -12.32
C ASN A 179 25.70 -0.02 -12.35
N ASP A 180 24.72 -0.94 -12.42
CA ASP A 180 24.90 -2.39 -12.44
C ASP A 180 25.47 -3.02 -11.15
N ILE A 181 25.65 -2.23 -10.09
CA ILE A 181 26.01 -2.73 -8.75
C ILE A 181 24.75 -2.97 -7.93
N GLU A 182 24.55 -4.23 -7.51
CA GLU A 182 23.44 -4.62 -6.64
C GLU A 182 23.73 -4.27 -5.17
N ILE A 183 22.86 -3.47 -4.55
CA ILE A 183 22.92 -3.08 -3.15
C ILE A 183 21.67 -3.59 -2.44
N ARG A 184 21.86 -4.50 -1.48
CA ARG A 184 20.78 -5.03 -0.64
C ARG A 184 20.64 -4.22 0.64
N THR A 185 19.43 -3.80 0.95
CA THR A 185 19.12 -3.06 2.17
C THR A 185 17.71 -3.39 2.67
N THR A 186 17.28 -2.73 3.74
CA THR A 186 15.90 -2.83 4.23
C THR A 186 15.12 -1.58 3.86
N LEU A 187 13.80 -1.72 3.72
CA LEU A 187 12.92 -0.59 3.42
C LEU A 187 13.05 0.53 4.44
N LYS A 188 13.09 0.20 5.75
CA LYS A 188 13.24 1.19 6.82
C LYS A 188 14.56 1.96 6.71
N LYS A 189 15.69 1.27 6.48
CA LYS A 189 17.01 1.90 6.29
C LYS A 189 17.05 2.78 5.04
N LEU A 190 16.37 2.39 3.97
CA LEU A 190 16.27 3.19 2.76
C LEU A 190 15.41 4.45 2.98
N LEU A 191 14.26 4.31 3.65
CA LEU A 191 13.35 5.42 3.95
C LEU A 191 13.98 6.50 4.83
N SER A 192 14.82 6.13 5.80
CA SER A 192 15.55 7.08 6.65
C SER A 192 16.89 7.54 6.03
N GLY A 193 17.25 7.05 4.84
CA GLY A 193 18.54 7.28 4.19
C GLY A 193 18.52 8.36 3.10
N LEU A 194 19.69 8.69 2.55
CA LEU A 194 19.83 9.69 1.48
C LEU A 194 19.15 9.26 0.17
N LYS A 195 18.96 7.95 -0.06
CA LYS A 195 18.31 7.38 -1.24
C LYS A 195 16.80 7.17 -1.07
N SER A 196 16.19 7.80 -0.07
CA SER A 196 14.74 7.68 0.20
C SER A 196 13.87 8.11 -0.96
N TYR A 197 14.34 9.04 -1.81
CA TYR A 197 13.65 9.51 -3.01
C TYR A 197 13.31 8.39 -4.01
N LEU A 198 13.99 7.23 -3.96
CA LEU A 198 13.65 6.07 -4.80
C LEU A 198 12.27 5.48 -4.47
N ILE A 199 11.81 5.67 -3.23
CA ILE A 199 10.58 5.08 -2.69
C ILE A 199 9.73 6.07 -1.89
N SER A 200 10.03 7.37 -1.89
CA SER A 200 9.28 8.36 -1.11
C SER A 200 9.30 9.71 -1.80
N ASP A 201 8.11 10.26 -2.08
CA ASP A 201 7.97 11.62 -2.61
C ASP A 201 8.05 12.67 -1.48
N GLU A 202 8.06 12.24 -0.23
CA GLU A 202 8.22 13.10 0.95
C GLU A 202 9.71 13.25 1.36
N GLY A 203 10.63 12.67 0.59
CA GLY A 203 12.02 12.52 0.98
C GLY A 203 12.19 11.54 2.13
N LYS A 204 13.11 11.84 3.06
CA LYS A 204 13.38 10.99 4.22
C LYS A 204 12.17 10.85 5.12
N ILE A 205 11.91 9.63 5.59
CA ILE A 205 10.93 9.32 6.63
C ILE A 205 11.69 8.73 7.82
N GLU A 206 11.95 9.57 8.83
CA GLU A 206 12.77 9.23 10.00
C GLU A 206 12.16 8.11 10.85
N LYS A 207 10.82 8.06 10.91
CA LYS A 207 10.06 7.05 11.66
C LYS A 207 9.13 6.29 10.71
N PRO A 208 9.64 5.32 9.93
CA PRO A 208 8.86 4.63 8.89
C PRO A 208 8.00 3.50 9.47
N SER A 209 7.17 3.82 10.46
CA SER A 209 6.24 2.89 11.11
C SER A 209 5.14 3.64 11.83
N TYR A 210 3.99 3.03 12.04
CA TYR A 210 3.04 3.52 13.03
C TYR A 210 3.53 3.20 14.46
N PRO A 211 3.24 4.06 15.46
CA PRO A 211 3.63 3.78 16.83
C PRO A 211 2.92 2.52 17.34
N ALA A 212 3.67 1.58 17.90
CA ALA A 212 3.11 0.44 18.60
C ALA A 212 2.38 0.96 19.84
N THR A 213 1.04 0.97 19.81
CA THR A 213 0.26 1.22 21.02
C THR A 213 0.23 -0.06 21.85
N LYS A 214 0.67 0.04 23.10
CA LYS A 214 0.31 -0.91 24.15
C LYS A 214 -1.17 -0.66 24.43
N TYR A 215 -2.03 -1.54 23.94
CA TYR A 215 -3.39 -1.68 24.45
C TYR A 215 -3.36 -2.78 25.49
#